data_AF-A0A109DEF1-F1
#
_entry.id   AF-A0A109DEF1-F1
#
_cell.length_a   1.000
_cell.length_b   1.000
_cell.length_c   1.000
_cell.angle_alpha   90.00
_cell.angle_beta   90.00
_cell.angle_gamma   90.00
#
_symmetry.space_group_name_H-M   'P 1'
#
loop_
_entity.id
_entity.type
_entity.pdbx_description
1 polymer ?
#
loop_
_entity_poly.entity_id
_entity_poly.type
_entity_poly.pdbx_seq_one_letter_code
_entity_poly.pdbx_strand_id
1 'polypeptide(L)'
;MNISKTVLALYQTIIGEKQKRLIKTADAYLDINYGDKVYQIIDQVKERNIPILSFGDTADQNNTYSNYTVFGNDQVDEMVDKINEIINNQNK
;
A
#
# COMPACT_ATOMS: atom_id res chain seq x y z
N MET A 1 24.88 1.16 -14.09
CA MET A 1 24.20 1.10 -12.79
C MET A 1 22.92 1.94 -12.90
N ASN A 2 21.77 1.31 -13.17
CA ASN A 2 20.49 2.01 -13.20
C ASN A 2 20.05 2.24 -11.76
N ILE A 3 20.30 3.45 -11.26
CA ILE A 3 19.77 3.88 -9.97
C ILE A 3 18.28 4.16 -10.23
N SER A 4 17.41 3.23 -9.86
CA SER A 4 15.97 3.51 -9.82
C SER A 4 15.78 4.69 -8.86
N LYS A 5 15.26 5.80 -9.37
CA LYS A 5 15.14 7.03 -8.60
C LYS A 5 13.92 6.89 -7.69
N THR A 6 14.11 6.38 -6.48
CA THR A 6 13.05 6.34 -5.47
C THR A 6 12.71 7.76 -5.05
N VAL A 7 11.48 8.21 -5.37
CA VAL A 7 10.96 9.50 -4.92
C VAL A 7 10.03 9.27 -3.74
N LEU A 8 10.42 9.74 -2.56
CA LEU A 8 9.55 9.78 -1.38
C LEU A 8 8.89 11.17 -1.31
N ALA A 9 7.56 11.21 -1.22
CA ALA A 9 6.79 12.44 -1.06
C ALA A 9 5.92 12.37 0.19
N LEU A 10 6.06 13.37 1.07
CA LEU A 10 5.24 13.52 2.27
C LEU A 10 4.25 14.69 2.09
N TYR A 11 3.02 14.51 2.57
CA TYR A 11 1.96 15.50 2.49
C TYR A 11 1.40 15.79 3.89
N GLN A 12 1.92 16.82 4.57
CA GLN A 12 1.44 17.23 5.90
C GLN A 12 -0.05 17.65 5.88
N THR A 13 -0.47 18.25 4.77
CA THR A 13 -1.88 18.53 4.48
C THR A 13 -2.16 18.09 3.06
N ILE A 14 -3.26 17.36 2.87
CA ILE A 14 -3.67 16.90 1.55
C ILE A 14 -5.08 17.38 1.25
N ILE A 15 -5.22 18.09 0.13
CA ILE A 15 -6.52 18.52 -0.38
C ILE A 15 -7.23 17.35 -1.07
N GLY A 16 -8.57 17.33 -1.04
CA GLY A 16 -9.37 16.19 -1.51
C GLY A 16 -9.04 15.72 -2.93
N GLU A 17 -8.89 16.64 -3.90
CA GLU A 17 -8.55 16.28 -5.28
C GLU A 17 -7.17 15.61 -5.42
N LYS A 18 -6.20 16.03 -4.59
CA LYS A 18 -4.87 15.41 -4.58
C LYS A 18 -4.92 14.02 -3.97
N GLN A 19 -5.66 13.84 -2.87
CA GLN A 19 -5.85 12.55 -2.22
C GLN A 19 -6.53 11.56 -3.17
N LYS A 20 -7.65 11.95 -3.79
CA LYS A 20 -8.34 11.13 -4.80
C LYS A 20 -7.41 10.70 -5.92
N ARG A 21 -6.57 11.62 -6.43
CA ARG A 21 -5.59 11.29 -7.46
C ARG A 21 -4.58 10.25 -6.98
N LEU A 22 -3.99 10.43 -5.79
CA LEU A 22 -3.02 9.47 -5.24
C LEU A 22 -3.65 8.07 -5.10
N ILE A 23 -4.86 7.99 -4.56
CA ILE A 23 -5.59 6.71 -4.45
C ILE A 23 -5.85 6.13 -5.84
N LYS A 24 -6.31 6.94 -6.80
CA LYS A 24 -6.67 6.48 -8.16
C LYS A 24 -5.47 5.95 -8.96
N THR A 25 -4.28 6.48 -8.71
CA THR A 25 -3.07 6.15 -9.48
C THR A 25 -2.12 5.21 -8.74
N ALA A 26 -2.43 4.80 -7.51
CA ALA A 26 -1.58 3.90 -6.74
C ALA A 26 -1.67 2.47 -7.29
N ASP A 27 -0.54 1.77 -7.36
CA ASP A 27 -0.48 0.37 -7.76
C ASP A 27 -0.62 -0.59 -6.57
N ALA A 28 -0.35 -0.10 -5.36
CA ALA A 28 -0.51 -0.80 -4.09
C ALA A 28 -0.78 0.20 -2.95
N TYR A 29 -1.33 -0.29 -1.84
CA TYR A 29 -1.51 0.49 -0.61
C TYR A 29 -0.75 -0.18 0.55
N LEU A 30 0.01 0.63 1.30
CA LEU A 30 0.72 0.16 2.49
C LEU A 30 -0.10 0.50 3.73
N ASP A 31 -0.71 -0.51 4.35
CA ASP A 31 -1.47 -0.38 5.59
C ASP A 31 -0.55 -0.55 6.80
N ILE A 32 0.42 0.34 6.93
CA ILE A 32 1.52 0.29 7.92
C ILE A 32 1.37 1.32 9.04
N ASN A 33 0.28 2.09 9.04
CA ASN A 33 0.05 3.10 10.06
C ASN A 33 -0.51 2.42 11.33
N TYR A 34 0.12 2.75 12.47
CA TYR A 34 -0.43 2.49 13.79
C TYR A 34 -1.63 3.40 14.08
N GLY A 35 -2.51 2.94 14.98
CA GLY A 35 -3.70 3.66 15.38
C GLY A 35 -4.91 3.38 14.49
N ASP A 36 -5.87 4.30 14.52
CA ASP A 36 -7.17 4.11 13.88
C ASP A 36 -7.05 4.00 12.35
N LYS A 37 -7.81 3.05 11.79
CA LYS A 37 -7.90 2.84 10.36
C LYS A 37 -8.80 3.87 9.71
N VAL A 38 -8.35 4.42 8.59
CA VAL A 38 -9.17 5.26 7.72
C VAL A 38 -9.89 4.37 6.71
N TYR A 39 -10.93 3.67 7.17
CA TYR A 39 -11.65 2.66 6.38
C TYR A 39 -12.15 3.19 5.02
N GLN A 40 -12.54 4.46 4.93
CA GLN A 40 -12.93 5.09 3.67
C GLN A 40 -11.86 5.02 2.57
N ILE A 41 -10.57 5.06 2.93
CA ILE A 41 -9.47 4.91 1.97
C ILE A 41 -9.28 3.44 1.61
N ILE A 42 -9.32 2.56 2.62
CA ILE A 42 -9.19 1.11 2.42
C ILE A 42 -10.28 0.59 1.49
N ASP A 43 -11.52 1.06 1.64
CA ASP A 43 -12.64 0.65 0.78
C ASP A 43 -12.42 1.09 -0.67
N GLN A 44 -11.98 2.34 -0.91
CA GLN A 44 -11.62 2.81 -2.26
C GLN A 44 -10.48 2.00 -2.89
N VAL A 45 -9.53 1.53 -2.08
CA VAL A 45 -8.44 0.66 -2.53
C VAL A 45 -8.97 -0.73 -2.90
N LYS A 46 -9.87 -1.30 -2.09
CA LYS A 46 -10.54 -2.58 -2.37
C LYS A 46 -11.39 -2.51 -3.65
N GLU A 47 -12.12 -1.42 -3.86
CA GLU A 47 -12.91 -1.17 -5.08
C GLU A 47 -12.04 -1.13 -6.34
N ARG A 48 -10.81 -0.61 -6.24
CA ARG A 48 -9.83 -0.61 -7.34
C ARG A 48 -9.15 -1.97 -7.57
N ASN A 49 -9.42 -2.93 -6.71
CA ASN A 49 -8.83 -4.26 -6.71
C ASN A 49 -7.30 -4.31 -6.69
N ILE A 50 -6.63 -3.35 -6.03
CA ILE A 50 -5.16 -3.31 -5.93
C ILE A 50 -4.66 -3.95 -4.63
N PRO A 51 -3.42 -4.48 -4.59
CA PRO A 51 -2.84 -5.08 -3.39
C PRO A 51 -2.78 -4.13 -2.18
N ILE A 52 -3.11 -4.66 -1.00
CA ILE A 52 -2.86 -4.03 0.30
C ILE A 52 -1.78 -4.85 1.01
N LEU A 53 -0.71 -4.20 1.46
CA LEU A 53 0.39 -4.82 2.20
C LEU A 53 0.42 -4.26 3.62
N SER A 54 0.51 -5.13 4.63
CA SER A 54 0.55 -4.74 6.04
C SER A 54 1.50 -5.63 6.85
N PHE A 55 1.81 -5.21 8.07
CA PHE A 55 2.49 -6.02 9.08
C PHE A 55 1.53 -6.47 10.17
N GLY A 56 1.85 -7.55 10.87
CA GLY A 56 1.00 -8.13 11.93
C GLY A 56 0.48 -7.11 12.96
N ASP A 57 1.33 -6.18 13.40
CA ASP A 57 0.96 -5.15 14.39
C ASP A 57 -0.04 -4.11 13.86
N THR A 58 -0.04 -3.89 12.56
CA THR A 58 -0.86 -2.87 11.91
C THR A 58 -2.03 -3.47 11.15
N ALA A 59 -2.04 -4.78 10.91
CA ALA A 59 -3.04 -5.39 10.06
C ALA A 59 -4.44 -5.36 10.67
N ASP A 60 -5.45 -5.21 9.81
CA ASP A 60 -6.82 -5.54 10.18
C ASP A 60 -6.99 -7.07 10.13
N GLN A 61 -6.90 -7.71 11.30
CA GLN A 61 -6.94 -9.17 11.45
C GLN A 61 -8.27 -9.80 11.00
N ASN A 62 -9.34 -9.01 10.84
CA ASN A 62 -10.64 -9.48 10.38
C ASN A 62 -10.88 -9.21 8.89
N ASN A 63 -9.87 -8.73 8.17
CA ASN A 63 -10.02 -8.37 6.77
C ASN A 63 -10.13 -9.61 5.88
N THR A 64 -11.20 -9.68 5.09
CA THR A 64 -11.48 -10.79 4.16
C THR A 64 -11.11 -10.48 2.71
N TYR A 65 -10.48 -9.33 2.46
CA TYR A 65 -10.10 -8.92 1.12
C TYR A 65 -8.96 -9.79 0.58
N SER A 66 -9.20 -10.46 -0.55
CA SER A 66 -8.29 -11.48 -1.11
C SER A 66 -6.91 -10.93 -1.52
N ASN A 67 -6.81 -9.65 -1.83
CA ASN A 67 -5.57 -8.95 -2.18
C ASN A 67 -4.92 -8.24 -0.97
N TYR A 68 -5.29 -8.61 0.26
CA TYR A 68 -4.65 -8.14 1.48
C TYR A 68 -3.58 -9.15 1.94
N THR A 69 -2.32 -8.72 1.98
CA THR A 69 -1.20 -9.55 2.44
C THR A 69 -0.67 -9.02 3.77
N VAL A 70 -0.62 -9.90 4.78
CA VAL A 70 -0.02 -9.63 6.09
C VAL A 70 1.34 -10.32 6.17
N PHE A 71 2.37 -9.53 6.43
CA PHE A 71 3.72 -10.00 6.72
C PHE A 71 3.96 -10.02 8.24
N GLY A 72 4.84 -10.89 8.71
CA GLY A 72 5.40 -10.80 10.06
C GLY A 72 6.14 -9.46 10.24
N ASN A 73 6.17 -8.91 11.46
CA ASN A 73 6.75 -7.59 11.71
C ASN A 73 8.26 -7.52 11.39
N ASP A 74 8.95 -8.66 11.37
CA ASP A 74 10.35 -8.82 11.01
C ASP A 74 10.58 -9.12 9.51
N GLN A 75 9.51 -9.38 8.76
CA GLN A 75 9.54 -9.77 7.35
C GLN A 75 9.55 -8.57 6.39
N VAL A 76 10.46 -7.62 6.65
CA VAL A 76 10.59 -6.40 5.83
C VAL A 76 11.08 -6.74 4.42
N ASP A 77 12.03 -7.67 4.29
CA ASP A 77 12.62 -8.05 3.01
C ASP A 77 11.58 -8.72 2.09
N GLU A 78 10.68 -9.53 2.65
CA GLU A 78 9.60 -10.17 1.91
C GLU A 78 8.57 -9.14 1.40
N MET A 79 8.29 -8.09 2.17
CA MET A 79 7.45 -6.99 1.68
C MET A 79 8.14 -6.22 0.54
N VAL A 80 9.46 -5.99 0.64
CA VAL A 80 10.25 -5.37 -0.43
C VAL A 80 10.20 -6.22 -1.71
N ASP A 81 10.38 -7.52 -1.60
CA ASP A 81 10.28 -8.45 -2.73
C ASP A 81 8.89 -8.39 -3.37
N LYS A 82 7.83 -8.33 -2.55
CA LYS A 82 6.46 -8.19 -3.06
C LYS A 82 6.23 -6.86 -3.80
N ILE A 83 6.76 -5.76 -3.27
CA ILE A 83 6.69 -4.44 -3.95
C ILE A 83 7.41 -4.50 -5.29
N ASN A 84 8.60 -5.11 -5.34
CA ASN A 84 9.35 -5.28 -6.58
C ASN A 84 8.60 -6.14 -7.60
N GLU A 85 7.95 -7.22 -7.16
CA GLU A 85 7.08 -8.04 -8.01
C GLU A 85 5.94 -7.21 -8.63
N ILE A 86 5.26 -6.40 -7.81
CA ILE A 86 4.18 -5.52 -8.26
C ILE A 86 4.70 -4.54 -9.33
N ILE A 87 5.81 -3.85 -9.06
CA ILE A 87 6.41 -2.88 -9.99
C ILE A 87 6.80 -3.56 -11.31
N ASN A 88 7.38 -4.76 -11.26
CA ASN A 88 7.85 -5.47 -12.45
C ASN A 88 6.70 -6.05 -13.29
N ASN A 89 5.61 -6.46 -12.66
CA ASN A 89 4.43 -6.98 -13.36
C ASN A 89 3.64 -5.88 -14.10
N GLN A 90 3.81 -4.60 -13.74
CA GLN A 90 3.25 -3.46 -14.50
C GLN A 90 3.98 -3.18 -15.82
N ASN A 91 5.21 -3.67 -15.98
CA ASN A 91 6.08 -3.41 -17.15
C ASN A 91 6.04 -4.54 -18.20
N LYS A 92 5.14 -5.51 -18.06
CA LYS A 92 4.89 -6.58 -19.02
C LYS A 92 3.62 -6.28 -19.81
#